data_AF-A0AAV4I0W5-F1
#
_entry.id   AF-A0AAV4I0W5-F1
#
_cell.length_a   1.000
_cell.length_b   1.000
_cell.length_c   1.000
_cell.angle_alpha   90.00
_cell.angle_beta   90.00
_cell.angle_gamma   90.00
#
_symmetry.space_group_name_H-M   'P 1'
#
loop_
_entity.id
_entity.type
_entity.pdbx_description
1 polymer ?
#
loop_
_entity_poly.entity_id
_entity_poly.type
_entity_poly.pdbx_seq_one_letter_code
_entity_poly.pdbx_strand_id
1 'polypeptide(L)'
;MNSAKKAIPIGARKNYRPYWTEELEELENEVNVARKEVEEHPRVVNNVNLKRKTAKLRKETIRIQRQGWQEKKASLNMEKDGNKLWRLIEALSRSEG
;
A
#
# COMPACT_ATOMS: atom_id res chain seq x y z
N MET A 1 10.67 20.95 1.57
CA MET A 1 11.36 19.65 1.85
C MET A 1 10.77 18.84 3.02
N ASN A 2 9.68 19.26 3.67
CA ASN A 2 9.16 18.59 4.88
C ASN A 2 8.15 17.46 4.64
N SER A 3 7.47 17.39 3.49
CA SER A 3 6.39 16.41 3.30
C SER A 3 6.89 14.97 3.17
N ALA A 4 8.07 14.76 2.58
CA ALA A 4 8.67 13.42 2.50
C ALA A 4 9.16 12.93 3.87
N LYS A 5 9.77 13.80 4.68
CA LYS A 5 10.23 13.46 6.04
C LYS A 5 9.08 13.21 7.02
N LYS A 6 7.92 13.86 6.83
CA LYS A 6 6.70 13.60 7.60
C LYS A 6 6.02 12.28 7.23
N ALA A 7 6.03 11.93 5.93
CA ALA A 7 5.32 10.76 5.42
C ALA A 7 6.16 9.47 5.44
N ILE A 8 7.49 9.57 5.37
CA ILE A 8 8.40 8.43 5.36
C ILE A 8 9.19 8.45 6.67
N PRO A 9 8.92 7.50 7.59
CA PRO A 9 9.67 7.39 8.83
C PRO A 9 11.17 7.25 8.54
N ILE A 10 11.99 8.04 9.23
CA ILE A 10 13.46 7.96 9.12
C ILE A 10 13.92 6.76 9.97
N GLY A 11 14.63 5.82 9.34
CA GLY A 11 15.10 4.58 9.96
C GLY A 11 14.22 3.36 9.64
N ALA A 12 14.79 2.16 9.78
CA ALA A 12 14.08 0.91 9.55
C ALA A 12 13.16 0.58 10.74
N ARG A 13 11.93 1.11 10.74
CA ARG A 13 10.90 0.63 11.67
C ARG A 13 10.66 -0.86 11.41
N LYS A 14 10.95 -1.70 12.40
CA LYS A 14 10.45 -3.09 12.44
C LYS A 14 8.94 -3.02 12.25
N ASN A 15 8.43 -3.51 11.12
CA ASN A 15 7.01 -3.60 10.77
C ASN A 15 6.35 -2.36 10.13
N TYR A 16 7.10 -1.41 9.57
CA TYR A 16 6.47 -0.38 8.74
C TYR A 16 5.88 -0.99 7.47
N ARG A 17 4.56 -0.94 7.32
CA ARG A 17 3.84 -1.27 6.09
C ARG A 17 3.37 0.04 5.44
N PRO A 18 3.90 0.42 4.27
CA PRO A 18 3.46 1.62 3.58
C PRO A 18 1.96 1.60 3.31
N TYR A 19 1.29 2.72 3.56
CA TYR A 19 -0.14 2.92 3.32
C TYR A 19 -1.06 1.96 4.10
N TRP A 20 -0.56 1.37 5.19
CA TRP A 20 -1.37 0.55 6.08
C TRP A 20 -2.31 1.42 6.92
N THR A 21 -3.60 1.17 6.84
CA THR A 21 -4.65 1.91 7.55
C THR A 21 -5.39 1.00 8.52
N GLU A 22 -6.16 1.58 9.45
CA GLU A 22 -7.05 0.82 10.34
C GLU A 22 -8.04 -0.05 9.56
N GLU A 23 -8.55 0.45 8.42
CA GLU A 23 -9.41 -0.33 7.51
C GLU A 23 -8.71 -1.60 6.98
N LEU A 24 -7.42 -1.52 6.62
CA LEU A 24 -6.68 -2.70 6.17
C LEU A 24 -6.40 -3.68 7.31
N GLU A 25 -6.18 -3.18 8.52
CA GLU A 25 -6.01 -4.01 9.72
C GLU A 25 -7.30 -4.78 10.03
N GLU A 26 -8.46 -4.13 9.96
CA GLU A 26 -9.77 -4.78 10.14
C GLU A 26 -10.00 -5.88 9.10
N LEU A 27 -9.69 -5.63 7.82
CA LEU A 27 -9.82 -6.62 6.75
C LEU A 27 -8.83 -7.80 6.94
N GLU A 28 -7.61 -7.54 7.39
CA GLU A 28 -6.64 -8.60 7.74
C GLU A 28 -7.17 -9.45 8.90
N ASN A 29 -7.77 -8.83 9.91
CA ASN A 29 -8.41 -9.55 11.02
C ASN A 29 -9.60 -10.40 10.54
N GLU A 30 -10.44 -9.90 9.64
CA GLU A 30 -11.53 -10.68 9.02
C GLU A 30 -11.00 -11.92 8.28
N VAL A 31 -9.88 -11.78 7.56
CA VAL A 31 -9.19 -12.88 6.86
C VAL A 31 -8.65 -13.88 7.87
N ASN A 32 -8.01 -13.43 8.95
CA ASN A 32 -7.46 -14.31 9.98
C ASN A 32 -8.56 -15.11 10.70
N VAL A 33 -9.71 -14.51 10.97
CA VAL A 33 -10.87 -15.24 11.51
C VAL A 33 -11.35 -16.30 10.52
N ALA A 34 -11.46 -15.98 9.23
CA ALA A 34 -11.85 -16.95 8.22
C ALA A 34 -10.82 -18.07 8.00
N ARG A 35 -9.52 -17.80 8.21
CA ARG A 35 -8.48 -18.83 8.20
C ARG A 35 -8.70 -19.84 9.33
N LYS A 36 -8.88 -19.34 10.56
CA LYS A 36 -9.19 -20.20 11.72
C LYS A 36 -10.43 -21.06 11.47
N GLU A 37 -11.47 -20.46 10.90
CA GLU A 37 -12.71 -21.20 10.57
C GLU A 37 -12.49 -22.30 9.52
N VAL A 38 -11.61 -22.09 8.53
CA VAL A 38 -11.23 -23.13 7.55
C VAL A 38 -10.36 -24.22 8.19
N GLU A 39 -9.45 -23.85 9.08
CA GLU A 39 -8.58 -24.78 9.81
C GLU A 39 -9.39 -25.69 10.74
N GLU A 40 -10.35 -25.14 11.47
CA GLU A 40 -11.25 -25.90 12.35
C GLU A 40 -12.29 -26.69 11.57
N HIS A 41 -12.82 -26.10 10.48
CA HIS A 41 -13.93 -26.66 9.71
C HIS A 41 -13.60 -26.60 8.20
N PRO A 42 -12.87 -27.59 7.66
CA PRO A 42 -12.41 -27.58 6.27
C PRO A 42 -13.55 -27.93 5.30
N ARG A 43 -14.49 -26.99 5.13
CA ARG A 43 -15.62 -27.08 4.21
C ARG A 43 -15.38 -26.20 2.99
N VAL A 44 -16.00 -26.57 1.86
CA VAL A 44 -15.94 -25.79 0.61
C VAL A 44 -16.46 -24.36 0.82
N VAL A 45 -17.56 -24.21 1.56
CA VAL A 45 -18.16 -22.91 1.88
C VAL A 45 -17.18 -22.00 2.64
N ASN A 46 -16.47 -22.55 3.63
CA ASN A 46 -15.51 -21.81 4.44
C ASN A 46 -14.30 -21.40 3.59
N ASN A 47 -13.81 -22.28 2.71
CA ASN A 47 -12.76 -21.96 1.75
C ASN A 47 -13.17 -20.86 0.77
N VAL A 48 -14.41 -20.88 0.28
CA VAL A 48 -14.96 -19.82 -0.59
C VAL A 48 -15.03 -18.49 0.18
N ASN A 49 -15.46 -18.51 1.43
CA ASN A 49 -15.49 -17.32 2.29
C ASN A 49 -14.09 -16.74 2.52
N LEU A 50 -13.10 -17.59 2.85
CA LEU A 50 -11.71 -17.19 3.00
C LEU A 50 -11.17 -16.54 1.72
N LYS A 51 -11.41 -17.14 0.55
CA LYS A 51 -11.01 -16.58 -0.74
C LYS A 51 -11.66 -15.22 -1.01
N ARG A 52 -12.95 -15.07 -0.69
CA ARG A 52 -13.68 -13.79 -0.82
C ARG A 52 -13.07 -12.69 0.03
N LYS A 53 -12.84 -12.96 1.33
CA LYS A 53 -12.24 -11.98 2.25
C LYS A 53 -10.82 -11.61 1.84
N THR A 54 -10.01 -12.60 1.43
CA THR A 54 -8.65 -12.37 0.93
C THR A 54 -8.65 -11.50 -0.33
N ALA A 55 -9.60 -11.73 -1.25
CA ALA A 55 -9.74 -10.89 -2.44
C ALA A 55 -10.16 -9.45 -2.10
N LYS A 56 -11.05 -9.26 -1.11
CA LYS A 56 -11.46 -7.94 -0.60
C LYS A 56 -10.25 -7.18 -0.04
N LEU A 57 -9.50 -7.79 0.88
CA LEU A 57 -8.26 -7.20 1.41
C LEU A 57 -7.29 -6.79 0.30
N ARG A 58 -7.04 -7.67 -0.67
CA ARG A 58 -6.13 -7.37 -1.80
C ARG A 58 -6.62 -6.18 -2.63
N LYS A 59 -7.92 -6.11 -2.92
CA LYS A 59 -8.52 -5.00 -3.66
C LYS A 59 -8.32 -3.68 -2.92
N GLU A 60 -8.57 -3.67 -1.62
CA GLU A 60 -8.47 -2.45 -0.80
C GLU A 60 -7.02 -1.99 -0.63
N THR A 61 -6.08 -2.91 -0.42
CA THR A 61 -4.64 -2.59 -0.40
C THR A 61 -4.21 -1.90 -1.69
N ILE A 62 -4.64 -2.43 -2.85
CA ILE A 62 -4.32 -1.82 -4.15
C ILE A 62 -4.98 -0.44 -4.30
N ARG A 63 -6.24 -0.28 -3.86
CA ARG A 63 -6.96 1.01 -3.90
C ARG A 63 -6.21 2.07 -3.09
N ILE A 64 -5.87 1.77 -1.85
CA ILE A 64 -5.23 2.71 -0.93
C ILE A 64 -3.81 3.06 -1.43
N GLN A 65 -3.04 2.08 -1.91
CA GLN A 65 -1.74 2.35 -2.51
C GLN A 65 -1.84 3.29 -3.72
N ARG A 66 -2.84 3.09 -4.59
CA ARG A 66 -3.08 3.97 -5.74
C ARG A 66 -3.50 5.37 -5.30
N GLN A 67 -4.38 5.49 -4.31
CA GLN A 67 -4.79 6.78 -3.75
C GLN A 67 -3.60 7.52 -3.15
N GLY A 68 -2.81 6.86 -2.29
CA GLY A 68 -1.61 7.44 -1.71
C GLY A 68 -0.59 7.88 -2.77
N TRP A 69 -0.47 7.15 -3.88
CA TRP A 69 0.35 7.57 -5.02
C TRP A 69 -0.22 8.82 -5.72
N GLN A 70 -1.53 8.88 -5.98
CA GLN A 70 -2.16 10.05 -6.60
C GLN A 70 -2.06 11.29 -5.70
N GLU A 71 -2.30 11.15 -4.41
CA GLU A 71 -2.11 12.22 -3.42
C GLU A 71 -0.67 12.69 -3.38
N LYS A 72 0.29 11.75 -3.41
CA LYS A 72 1.70 12.10 -3.46
C LYS A 72 2.04 12.88 -4.72
N LYS A 73 1.54 12.45 -5.87
CA LYS A 73 1.69 13.13 -7.16
C LYS A 73 1.07 14.53 -7.13
N ALA A 74 -0.16 14.66 -6.62
CA ALA A 74 -0.86 15.95 -6.50
C ALA A 74 -0.14 16.91 -5.53
N SER A 75 0.44 16.38 -4.44
CA SER A 75 1.24 17.18 -3.50
C SER A 75 2.58 17.63 -4.08
N LEU A 76 3.02 17.02 -5.19
CA LEU A 76 4.26 17.39 -5.88
C LEU A 76 3.98 18.63 -6.73
N ASN A 77 4.18 19.81 -6.14
CA ASN A 77 4.10 21.06 -6.89
C ASN A 77 5.24 21.13 -7.92
N MET A 78 4.91 20.84 -9.19
CA MET A 78 5.88 20.77 -10.29
C MET A 78 6.45 22.14 -10.72
N GLU A 79 5.79 23.25 -10.37
CA GLU A 79 6.27 24.60 -10.67
C GLU A 79 7.37 25.06 -9.69
N LYS A 80 7.31 24.63 -8.42
CA LYS A 80 8.33 24.97 -7.41
C LYS A 80 9.55 24.04 -7.43
N ASP A 81 9.40 22.82 -7.92
CA ASP A 81 10.42 21.76 -7.84
C ASP A 81 10.93 21.30 -9.23
N GLY A 82 10.82 22.15 -10.27
CA GLY A 82 11.23 21.82 -11.65
C GLY A 82 12.65 21.27 -11.79
N ASN A 83 13.60 21.78 -11.01
CA ASN A 83 14.97 21.24 -10.96
C ASN A 83 15.06 19.79 -10.44
N LYS A 84 14.18 19.40 -9.51
CA LYS A 84 14.11 18.00 -9.03
C LYS A 84 13.45 17.09 -10.06
N LEU A 85 12.44 17.60 -10.76
CA LEU A 85 11.78 16.89 -11.84
C LEU A 85 12.77 16.59 -12.98
N TRP A 86 13.57 17.59 -13.35
CA TRP A 86 14.59 17.46 -14.38
C TRP A 86 15.66 16.41 -14.02
N ARG A 87 16.16 16.43 -12.77
CA ARG A 87 17.09 15.40 -12.27
C ARG A 87 16.49 13.99 -12.24
N LEU A 88 15.20 13.86 -11.94
CA LEU A 88 14.52 12.57 -11.96
C LEU A 88 14.41 12.02 -13.39
N ILE A 89 14.05 12.87 -14.36
CA ILE A 89 13.98 12.50 -15.78
C ILE A 89 15.36 12.09 -16.29
N GLU A 90 16.41 12.85 -15.96
CA GLU A 90 17.78 12.53 -16.34
C GLU A 90 18.24 11.17 -15.77
N ALA A 91 17.94 10.89 -14.51
CA ALA A 91 18.29 9.62 -13.88
C ALA A 91 17.57 8.43 -14.53
N LEU A 92 16.31 8.61 -14.93
CA LEU A 92 15.53 7.57 -15.61
C LEU A 92 16.04 7.34 -17.04
N SER A 93 16.35 8.40 -17.79
CA SER A 93 16.93 8.30 -19.14
C SER A 93 18.31 7.66 -19.17
N ARG A 94 19.11 7.82 -18.11
CA ARG A 94 20.42 7.15 -17.98
C ARG A 94 20.33 5.68 -17.60
N SER A 95 19.17 5.21 -17.11
CA SER A 95 18.96 3.81 -16.73
C SER A 95 18.46 2.92 -17.88
N GLU A 96 18.17 3.52 -19.05
CA GLU A 96 17.83 2.82 -20.30
C GLU A 96 19.02 2.72 -21.28
N GLY A 97 20.25 2.94 -20.81
CA GLY A 97 21.49 2.84 -21.59
C GLY A 97 22.39 1.70 -21.14
#